data_AF-A0A2C9T5I4-F1
#
_entry.id   AF-A0A2C9T5I4-F1
#
_cell.length_a   1.000
_cell.length_b   1.000
_cell.length_c   1.000
_cell.angle_alpha   90.00
_cell.angle_beta   90.00
_cell.angle_gamma   90.00
#
_symmetry.space_group_name_H-M   'P 1'
#
loop_
_entity.id
_entity.type
_entity.pdbx_description
1 polymer ?
#
loop_
_entity_poly.entity_id
_entity_poly.type
_entity_poly.pdbx_seq_one_letter_code
_entity_poly.pdbx_strand_id
1 'polypeptide(L)'
;MGKTSRSLIDLIGIAAQRHGGASGRRLAELAQHAGHDISHATLNRLRQGTYATRPSDASIRAIAYLADVSENTAFAAAGVTAPAAVVYQPPREAQRMSTRQRKALDEVIRAFVAEPAVAAPSGVDFGGLLAARERLSVALAGTGDDHAQRLVDAAREVVARIDEVTDAVFAAATDADAADCESCLDGATFSSISDPAHAAG
;
A
#
# COMPACT_ATOMS: atom_id res chain seq x y z
N MET A 1 23.70 22.05 -8.65
CA MET A 1 23.86 21.59 -7.25
C MET A 1 22.68 22.07 -6.42
N GLY A 2 21.66 21.21 -6.27
CA GLY A 2 20.47 21.51 -5.45
C GLY A 2 20.71 21.18 -3.98
N LYS A 3 20.36 22.11 -3.09
CA LYS A 3 20.44 22.00 -1.63
C LYS A 3 19.76 20.74 -1.12
N THR A 4 20.50 19.94 -0.34
CA THR A 4 20.05 19.03 0.73
C THR A 4 18.53 18.96 0.97
N SER A 5 17.83 18.14 0.19
CA SER A 5 16.61 17.50 0.66
C SER A 5 17.03 16.52 1.75
N ARG A 6 16.91 16.94 3.02
CA ARG A 6 17.19 16.06 4.17
C ARG A 6 16.36 14.79 3.99
N SER A 7 17.02 13.65 3.93
CA SER A 7 16.33 12.36 3.87
C SER A 7 15.79 12.01 5.26
N LEU A 8 14.82 11.10 5.35
CA LEU A 8 14.39 10.55 6.65
C LEU A 8 15.57 9.96 7.46
N ILE A 9 16.59 9.43 6.79
CA ILE A 9 17.81 8.94 7.41
C ILE A 9 18.52 10.06 8.17
N ASP A 10 18.63 11.25 7.57
CA ASP A 10 19.26 12.40 8.19
C ASP A 10 18.46 12.88 9.41
N LEU A 11 17.12 12.88 9.33
CA LEU A 11 16.26 13.25 10.46
C LEU A 11 16.39 12.25 11.62
N ILE A 12 16.52 10.95 11.33
CA ILE A 12 16.80 9.95 12.36
C ILE A 12 18.18 10.15 12.97
N GLY A 13 19.18 10.55 12.17
CA GLY A 13 20.50 10.94 12.67
C GLY A 13 20.45 12.13 13.63
N ILE A 14 19.70 13.18 13.28
CA ILE A 14 19.45 14.35 14.13
C ILE A 14 18.75 13.95 15.43
N ALA A 15 17.72 13.10 15.34
CA ALA A 15 17.03 12.56 16.51
C ALA A 15 17.99 11.78 17.43
N ALA A 16 18.82 10.90 16.87
CA ALA A 16 19.80 10.15 17.66
C ALA A 16 20.77 11.09 18.38
N GLN A 17 21.30 12.11 17.68
CA GLN A 17 22.22 13.08 18.27
C GLN A 17 21.54 13.90 19.40
N ARG A 18 20.31 14.35 19.19
CA ARG A 18 19.52 15.08 20.20
C ARG A 18 19.31 14.27 21.48
N HIS A 19 19.09 12.97 21.34
CA HIS A 19 18.86 12.05 22.45
C HIS A 19 20.14 11.34 22.91
N GLY A 20 21.31 11.99 22.77
CA GLY A 20 22.58 11.50 23.33
C GLY A 20 23.18 10.28 22.63
N GLY A 21 22.95 10.14 21.32
CA GLY A 21 23.37 8.97 20.54
C GLY A 21 22.45 7.75 20.75
N ALA A 22 21.19 7.98 21.13
CA ALA A 22 20.23 6.93 21.41
C ALA A 22 20.12 5.91 20.28
N SER A 23 20.06 4.63 20.65
CA SER A 23 19.80 3.55 19.70
C SER A 23 18.36 3.62 19.17
N GLY A 24 18.09 2.99 18.02
CA GLY A 24 16.75 3.00 17.43
C GLY A 24 15.66 2.41 18.35
N ARG A 25 16.02 1.49 19.25
CA ARG A 25 15.11 1.02 20.31
C ARG A 25 14.75 2.12 21.28
N ARG A 26 15.75 2.83 21.79
CA ARG A 26 15.53 3.91 22.76
C ARG A 26 14.74 5.07 22.17
N LEU A 27 14.99 5.40 20.90
CA LEU A 27 14.23 6.42 20.18
C LEU A 27 12.75 6.02 20.00
N ALA A 28 12.47 4.75 19.67
CA ALA A 28 11.10 4.27 19.55
C ALA A 28 10.37 4.31 20.91
N GLU A 29 11.02 3.89 22.00
CA GLU A 29 10.45 4.03 23.35
C GLU A 29 10.10 5.48 23.67
N LEU A 30 10.99 6.42 23.35
CA LEU A 30 10.77 7.85 23.59
C LEU A 30 9.57 8.40 22.80
N ALA A 31 9.44 7.99 21.53
CA ALA A 31 8.31 8.35 20.69
C ALA A 31 6.99 7.77 21.24
N GLN A 32 6.99 6.51 21.64
CA GLN A 32 5.82 5.83 22.22
C GLN A 32 5.37 6.47 23.52
N HIS A 33 6.31 6.86 24.41
CA HIS A 33 5.98 7.60 25.63
C HIS A 33 5.34 8.97 25.35
N ALA A 34 5.65 9.57 24.20
CA ALA A 34 5.05 10.81 23.73
C ALA A 34 3.73 10.61 22.95
N GLY A 35 3.21 9.39 22.87
CA GLY A 35 1.97 9.07 22.18
C GLY A 35 2.10 8.86 20.66
N HIS A 36 3.32 8.73 20.14
CA HIS A 36 3.56 8.42 18.74
C HIS A 36 3.73 6.91 18.51
N ASP A 37 3.02 6.36 17.53
CA ASP A 37 3.13 4.95 17.17
C ASP A 37 4.24 4.71 16.14
N ILE A 38 5.37 4.18 16.63
CA ILE A 38 6.47 3.73 15.78
C ILE A 38 7.20 2.56 16.44
N SER A 39 7.50 1.50 15.67
CA SER A 39 8.27 0.36 16.15
C SER A 39 9.78 0.61 15.99
N HIS A 40 10.58 0.03 16.89
CA HIS A 40 12.05 0.07 16.78
C HIS A 40 12.56 -0.61 15.49
N ALA A 41 11.87 -1.65 15.01
CA ALA A 41 12.20 -2.35 13.77
C ALA A 41 11.97 -1.45 12.54
N THR A 42 10.88 -0.68 12.54
CA THR A 42 10.63 0.34 11.51
C THR A 42 11.71 1.42 11.53
N LEU A 43 12.00 1.99 12.71
CA LEU A 43 13.01 3.04 12.84
C LEU A 43 14.41 2.58 12.39
N ASN A 44 14.79 1.33 12.73
CA ASN A 44 16.10 0.80 12.34
C ASN A 44 16.19 0.50 10.83
N ARG A 45 15.13 -0.01 10.20
CA ARG A 45 15.07 -0.18 8.74
C ARG A 45 15.13 1.15 8.00
N LEU A 46 14.41 2.16 8.50
CA LEU A 46 14.44 3.51 7.93
C LEU A 46 15.84 4.12 8.03
N ARG A 47 16.50 3.98 9.19
CA ARG A 47 17.87 4.46 9.39
C ARG A 47 18.89 3.78 8.45
N GLN A 48 18.68 2.52 8.12
CA GLN A 48 19.51 1.75 7.19
C GLN A 48 19.18 2.02 5.71
N GLY A 49 18.08 2.74 5.42
CA GLY A 49 17.59 2.91 4.06
C GLY A 49 17.05 1.62 3.42
N THR A 50 16.85 0.56 4.19
CA THR A 50 16.36 -0.76 3.71
C THR A 50 14.85 -0.89 3.72
N TYR A 51 14.14 0.17 4.12
CA TYR A 51 12.69 0.19 4.14
C TYR A 51 12.18 0.40 2.71
N ALA A 52 11.78 -0.72 2.07
CA ALA A 52 11.41 -0.76 0.65
C ALA A 52 10.08 -0.06 0.33
N THR A 53 9.20 0.10 1.32
CA THR A 53 7.88 0.70 1.17
C THR A 53 7.85 2.13 1.72
N ARG A 54 6.81 2.89 1.38
CA ARG A 54 6.61 4.23 1.95
C ARG A 54 6.28 4.12 3.45
N PRO A 55 6.92 4.92 4.33
CA PRO A 55 6.59 4.95 5.77
C PRO A 55 5.19 5.54 6.01
N SER A 56 4.50 5.08 7.06
CA SER A 56 3.18 5.62 7.43
C SER A 56 3.27 7.06 7.94
N ASP A 57 2.19 7.83 7.78
CA ASP A 57 2.08 9.20 8.30
C ASP A 57 2.37 9.27 9.81
N ALA A 58 1.91 8.27 10.58
CA ALA A 58 2.21 8.16 12.01
C ALA A 58 3.71 8.04 12.27
N SER A 59 4.43 7.23 11.48
CA SER A 59 5.87 7.06 11.59
C SER A 59 6.62 8.36 11.22
N ILE A 60 6.16 9.07 10.18
CA ILE A 60 6.76 10.34 9.74
C ILE A 60 6.60 11.41 10.82
N ARG A 61 5.41 11.51 11.44
CA ARG A 61 5.16 12.41 12.58
C ARG A 61 6.01 12.06 13.80
N ALA A 62 6.18 10.77 14.10
CA ALA A 62 7.06 10.32 15.18
C ALA A 62 8.52 10.76 14.96
N ILE A 63 9.02 10.66 13.72
CA ILE A 63 10.36 11.13 13.36
C ILE A 63 10.45 12.66 13.46
N ALA A 64 9.41 13.39 13.04
CA ALA A 64 9.35 14.84 13.18
C ALA A 64 9.50 15.27 14.65
N TYR A 65 8.73 14.63 15.54
CA TYR A 65 8.78 14.85 16.99
C TYR A 65 10.17 14.55 17.56
N LEU A 66 10.74 13.38 17.26
CA LEU A 66 12.06 12.99 17.77
C LEU A 66 13.18 13.94 17.33
N ALA A 67 13.11 14.44 16.09
CA ALA A 67 14.11 15.32 15.50
C ALA A 67 13.89 16.82 15.77
N ASP A 68 12.82 17.21 16.47
CA ASP A 68 12.42 18.62 16.69
C ASP A 68 12.12 19.41 15.41
N VAL A 69 11.64 18.75 14.36
CA VAL A 69 11.34 19.42 13.09
C VAL A 69 9.83 19.51 12.87
N SER A 70 9.40 20.49 12.06
CA SER A 70 8.00 20.58 11.67
C SER A 70 7.56 19.33 10.90
N GLU A 71 6.29 18.94 11.03
CA GLU A 71 5.72 17.82 10.27
C GLU A 71 5.94 18.02 8.76
N ASN A 72 5.70 19.22 8.23
CA ASN A 72 5.95 19.55 6.83
C ASN A 72 7.38 19.22 6.37
N THR A 73 8.39 19.44 7.22
CA THR A 73 9.78 19.10 6.92
C THR A 73 9.99 17.58 6.87
N ALA A 74 9.37 16.83 7.80
CA ALA A 74 9.48 15.38 7.83
C ALA A 74 8.73 14.70 6.67
N PHE A 75 7.54 15.19 6.33
CA PHE A 75 6.79 14.73 5.16
C PHE A 75 7.54 15.06 3.86
N ALA A 76 8.10 16.27 3.71
CA ALA A 76 8.94 16.61 2.57
C ALA A 76 10.20 15.72 2.48
N ALA A 77 10.83 15.39 3.62
CA ALA A 77 11.96 14.47 3.70
C ALA A 77 11.61 13.03 3.30
N ALA A 78 10.34 12.65 3.45
CA ALA A 78 9.77 11.40 2.99
C ALA A 78 9.25 11.46 1.54
N GLY A 79 9.37 12.60 0.85
CA GLY A 79 8.93 12.81 -0.53
C GLY A 79 7.42 13.01 -0.66
N VAL A 80 6.73 13.37 0.42
CA VAL A 80 5.27 13.34 0.50
C VAL A 80 4.72 14.66 1.02
N THR A 81 3.50 15.00 0.62
CA THR A 81 2.82 16.20 1.13
C THR A 81 2.24 15.87 2.51
N ALA A 82 2.51 16.72 3.50
CA ALA A 82 1.92 16.54 4.82
C ALA A 82 0.39 16.61 4.72
N PRO A 83 -0.35 15.73 5.41
CA PRO A 83 -1.78 15.88 5.58
C PRO A 83 -2.05 17.28 6.12
N ALA A 84 -2.82 18.08 5.38
CA ALA A 84 -3.13 19.43 5.83
C ALA A 84 -3.72 19.36 7.25
N ALA A 85 -3.18 20.14 8.18
CA ALA A 85 -3.70 20.23 9.54
C ALA A 85 -5.18 20.65 9.57
N VAL A 86 -5.66 21.26 8.49
CA VAL A 86 -7.07 21.56 8.27
C VAL A 86 -7.77 20.28 7.81
N VAL A 87 -8.50 19.66 8.75
CA VAL A 87 -9.46 18.60 8.44
C VAL A 87 -10.40 19.10 7.34
N TYR A 88 -10.47 18.37 6.23
CA TYR A 88 -11.42 18.67 5.17
C TYR A 88 -12.84 18.63 5.75
N GLN A 89 -13.49 19.80 5.75
CA GLN A 89 -14.89 19.93 6.11
C GLN A 89 -15.71 19.95 4.82
N PRO A 90 -16.56 18.94 4.58
CA PRO A 90 -17.40 18.95 3.39
C PRO A 90 -18.37 20.14 3.45
N PRO A 91 -18.70 20.74 2.29
CA PRO A 91 -19.63 21.87 2.23
C PRO A 91 -21.00 21.46 2.77
N ARG A 92 -21.78 22.44 3.26
CA ARG A 92 -23.09 22.18 3.92
C ARG A 92 -24.05 21.41 3.01
N GLU A 93 -23.95 21.62 1.71
CA GLU A 93 -24.73 20.95 0.67
C GLU A 93 -24.55 19.42 0.69
N ALA A 94 -23.37 18.93 1.10
CA ALA A 94 -23.07 17.50 1.19
C ALA A 94 -23.99 16.78 2.20
N GLN A 95 -24.54 17.49 3.19
CA GLN A 95 -25.49 16.93 4.15
C GLN A 95 -26.83 16.52 3.52
N ARG A 96 -27.14 17.04 2.32
CA ARG A 96 -28.34 16.64 1.56
C ARG A 96 -28.12 15.36 0.74
N MET A 97 -26.89 14.86 0.66
CA MET A 97 -26.56 13.67 -0.14
C MET A 97 -27.07 12.40 0.54
N SER A 98 -27.68 11.53 -0.26
CA SER A 98 -28.02 10.17 0.18
C SER A 98 -26.75 9.37 0.53
N THR A 99 -26.90 8.30 1.31
CA THR A 99 -25.79 7.40 1.68
C THR A 99 -25.06 6.85 0.45
N ARG A 100 -25.79 6.50 -0.63
CA ARG A 100 -25.21 6.01 -1.88
C ARG A 100 -24.34 7.07 -2.58
N GLN A 101 -24.79 8.32 -2.61
CA GLN A 101 -24.05 9.42 -3.21
C GLN A 101 -22.79 9.76 -2.40
N ARG A 102 -22.85 9.70 -1.06
CA ARG A 102 -21.68 9.89 -0.20
C ARG A 102 -20.63 8.80 -0.45
N LYS A 103 -21.04 7.53 -0.45
CA LYS A 103 -20.14 6.42 -0.81
C LYS A 103 -19.51 6.62 -2.19
N ALA A 104 -20.29 7.01 -3.20
CA ALA A 104 -19.75 7.25 -4.54
C ALA A 104 -18.70 8.38 -4.57
N LEU A 105 -18.91 9.46 -3.82
CA LEU A 105 -17.94 10.54 -3.69
C LEU A 105 -16.68 10.10 -2.95
N ASP A 106 -16.82 9.31 -1.88
CA ASP A 106 -15.69 8.75 -1.13
C ASP A 106 -14.82 7.86 -2.03
N GLU A 107 -15.43 7.06 -2.92
CA GLU A 107 -14.68 6.26 -3.90
C GLU A 107 -13.93 7.12 -4.91
N VAL A 108 -14.54 8.22 -5.39
CA VAL A 108 -13.86 9.17 -6.27
C VAL A 108 -12.65 9.80 -5.55
N ILE A 109 -12.82 10.22 -4.30
CA ILE A 109 -11.73 10.78 -3.49
C ILE A 109 -10.62 9.73 -3.30
N ARG A 110 -10.98 8.48 -2.96
CA ARG A 110 -10.00 7.39 -2.81
C ARG A 110 -9.25 7.12 -4.10
N ALA A 111 -9.91 7.17 -5.25
CA ALA A 111 -9.27 7.00 -6.56
C ALA A 111 -8.26 8.11 -6.89
N PHE A 112 -8.47 9.34 -6.40
CA PHE A 112 -7.51 10.43 -6.55
C PHE A 112 -6.35 10.37 -5.55
N VAL A 113 -6.57 9.82 -4.36
CA VAL A 113 -5.58 9.80 -3.25
C VAL A 113 -4.74 8.53 -3.26
N ALA A 114 -5.26 7.42 -3.80
CA ALA A 114 -4.41 6.31 -4.15
C ALA A 114 -3.31 6.85 -5.08
N GLU A 115 -2.08 7.00 -4.55
CA GLU A 115 -0.92 6.85 -5.42
C GLU A 115 -1.17 5.58 -6.23
N PRO A 116 -0.73 5.51 -7.51
CA PRO A 116 -0.69 4.23 -8.17
C PRO A 116 0.13 3.36 -7.23
N ALA A 117 -0.54 2.57 -6.40
CA ALA A 117 0.01 1.38 -5.84
C ALA A 117 0.55 0.78 -7.12
N VAL A 118 1.88 0.74 -7.22
CA VAL A 118 2.53 -0.22 -8.09
C VAL A 118 1.84 -1.48 -7.63
N ALA A 119 0.81 -1.87 -8.38
CA ALA A 119 0.01 -3.02 -8.07
C ALA A 119 1.10 -4.06 -7.91
N ALA A 120 1.26 -4.56 -6.67
CA ALA A 120 2.19 -5.63 -6.39
C ALA A 120 1.98 -6.59 -7.55
N PRO A 121 3.03 -6.84 -8.38
CA PRO A 121 2.85 -7.28 -9.74
C PRO A 121 1.79 -8.35 -9.69
N SER A 122 0.58 -8.04 -10.18
CA SER A 122 -0.43 -9.06 -10.34
C SER A 122 0.35 -10.15 -11.04
N GLY A 123 0.46 -11.35 -10.46
CA GLY A 123 1.41 -12.37 -10.95
C GLY A 123 1.26 -12.69 -12.44
N VAL A 124 0.22 -12.15 -13.05
CA VAL A 124 0.00 -11.89 -14.46
C VAL A 124 1.08 -11.00 -15.12
N ASP A 125 2.02 -11.66 -15.82
CA ASP A 125 3.01 -11.03 -16.70
C ASP A 125 2.42 -10.65 -18.08
N PHE A 126 1.62 -9.58 -18.12
CA PHE A 126 1.14 -9.02 -19.39
C PHE A 126 2.26 -8.48 -20.30
N GLY A 127 3.41 -8.11 -19.72
CA GLY A 127 4.58 -7.63 -20.46
C GLY A 127 5.19 -8.74 -21.32
N GLY A 128 5.35 -9.93 -20.75
CA GLY A 128 5.78 -11.14 -21.45
C GLY A 128 4.84 -11.51 -22.60
N LEU A 129 3.53 -11.43 -22.39
CA LEU A 129 2.53 -11.68 -23.44
C LEU A 129 2.62 -10.66 -24.58
N LEU A 130 2.78 -9.37 -24.26
CA LEU A 130 2.92 -8.32 -25.29
C LEU A 130 4.19 -8.53 -26.12
N ALA A 131 5.31 -8.90 -25.48
CA ALA A 131 6.55 -9.21 -26.17
C ALA A 131 6.41 -10.42 -27.10
N ALA A 132 5.73 -11.49 -26.65
CA ALA A 132 5.46 -12.66 -27.49
C ALA A 132 4.58 -12.30 -28.70
N ARG A 133 3.55 -11.46 -28.50
CA ARG A 133 2.69 -10.96 -29.59
C ARG A 133 3.49 -10.18 -30.62
N GLU A 134 4.43 -9.34 -30.19
CA GLU A 134 5.28 -8.58 -31.11
C GLU A 134 6.19 -9.52 -31.94
N ARG A 135 6.78 -10.55 -31.31
CA ARG A 135 7.55 -11.58 -32.04
C ARG A 135 6.69 -12.32 -33.06
N LEU A 136 5.44 -12.65 -32.74
CA LEU A 136 4.50 -13.26 -33.68
C LEU A 136 4.17 -12.31 -34.84
N SER A 137 3.96 -11.02 -34.57
CA SER A 137 3.74 -9.99 -35.61
C SER A 137 4.93 -9.91 -36.58
N VAL A 138 6.16 -9.89 -36.04
CA VAL A 138 7.39 -9.91 -36.83
C VAL A 138 7.52 -11.21 -37.64
N ALA A 139 7.19 -12.36 -37.03
CA ALA A 139 7.23 -13.64 -37.72
C ALA A 139 6.21 -13.71 -38.87
N LEU A 140 5.00 -13.17 -38.70
CA LEU A 140 3.96 -13.07 -39.73
C LEU A 140 4.38 -12.20 -40.93
N ALA A 141 5.14 -11.13 -40.68
CA ALA A 141 5.63 -10.23 -41.72
C ALA A 141 6.91 -10.73 -42.42
N GLY A 142 7.55 -11.77 -41.88
CA GLY A 142 8.81 -12.29 -42.38
C GLY A 142 8.66 -13.08 -43.69
N THR A 143 9.78 -13.28 -44.38
CA THR A 143 9.89 -14.17 -45.54
C THR A 143 11.24 -14.89 -45.49
N GLY A 144 11.34 -16.10 -46.06
CA GLY A 144 12.58 -16.87 -46.15
C GLY A 144 12.38 -18.35 -45.80
N ASP A 145 13.43 -19.15 -45.96
CA ASP A 145 13.35 -20.61 -45.87
C ASP A 145 12.94 -21.11 -44.47
N ASP A 146 13.34 -20.41 -43.40
CA ASP A 146 12.93 -20.76 -42.01
C ASP A 146 11.66 -20.04 -41.55
N HIS A 147 10.94 -19.33 -42.42
CA HIS A 147 9.81 -18.50 -42.04
C HIS A 147 8.69 -19.33 -41.37
N ALA A 148 8.37 -20.49 -41.94
CA ALA A 148 7.34 -21.38 -41.39
C ALA A 148 7.70 -21.84 -39.97
N GLN A 149 8.98 -22.16 -39.74
CA GLN A 149 9.44 -22.60 -38.43
C GLN A 149 9.39 -21.46 -37.40
N ARG A 150 9.88 -20.27 -37.75
CA ARG A 150 9.81 -19.08 -36.88
C ARG A 150 8.38 -18.68 -36.53
N LEU A 151 7.47 -18.80 -37.49
CA LEU A 151 6.04 -18.51 -37.28
C LEU A 151 5.42 -19.50 -36.29
N VAL A 152 5.69 -20.80 -36.45
CA VAL A 152 5.20 -21.84 -35.54
C VAL A 152 5.75 -21.63 -34.13
N ASP A 153 7.04 -21.30 -33.99
CA ASP A 153 7.66 -21.11 -32.69
C ASP A 153 7.11 -19.86 -31.98
N ALA A 154 6.95 -18.74 -32.70
CA ALA A 154 6.33 -17.54 -32.15
C ALA A 154 4.85 -17.75 -31.78
N ALA A 155 4.10 -18.54 -32.56
CA ALA A 155 2.71 -18.87 -32.26
C ALA A 155 2.59 -19.71 -30.99
N ARG A 156 3.46 -20.71 -30.80
CA ARG A 156 3.50 -21.51 -29.57
C ARG A 156 3.86 -20.68 -28.35
N GLU A 157 4.82 -19.77 -28.49
CA GLU A 157 5.20 -18.85 -27.42
C GLU A 157 4.01 -17.97 -26.99
N VAL A 158 3.26 -17.41 -27.95
CA VAL A 158 2.07 -16.60 -27.64
C VAL A 158 1.00 -17.42 -26.93
N VAL A 159 0.70 -18.64 -27.40
CA VAL A 159 -0.31 -19.50 -26.76
C VAL A 159 0.10 -19.81 -25.31
N ALA A 160 1.35 -20.21 -25.08
CA ALA A 160 1.84 -20.48 -23.72
C ALA A 160 1.71 -19.25 -22.80
N ARG A 161 2.02 -18.04 -23.31
CA ARG A 161 1.85 -16.81 -22.53
C ARG A 161 0.39 -16.46 -22.26
N ILE A 162 -0.52 -16.76 -23.20
CA ILE A 162 -1.96 -16.59 -22.98
C ILE A 162 -2.43 -17.53 -21.85
N ASP A 163 -2.00 -18.79 -21.88
CA ASP A 163 -2.38 -19.77 -20.85
C ASP A 163 -1.85 -19.35 -19.47
N GLU A 164 -0.57 -18.97 -19.37
CA GLU A 164 0.03 -18.45 -18.13
C GLU A 164 -0.71 -17.24 -17.56
N VAL A 165 -1.06 -16.27 -18.42
CA VAL A 165 -1.81 -15.07 -18.03
C VAL A 165 -3.23 -15.44 -17.60
N THR A 166 -3.86 -16.36 -18.30
CA THR A 166 -5.23 -16.82 -18.00
C THR A 166 -5.27 -17.50 -16.64
N ASP A 167 -4.34 -18.44 -16.38
CA ASP A 167 -4.21 -19.13 -15.10
C ASP A 167 -3.94 -18.14 -13.96
N ALA A 168 -3.04 -17.18 -14.17
CA ALA A 168 -2.72 -16.17 -13.16
C ALA A 168 -3.92 -15.25 -12.84
N VAL A 169 -4.72 -14.88 -13.85
CA VAL A 169 -5.94 -14.08 -13.67
C VAL A 169 -6.99 -14.85 -12.87
N PHE A 170 -7.18 -16.14 -13.18
CA PHE A 170 -8.17 -16.96 -12.45
C PHE A 170 -7.73 -17.32 -11.03
N ALA A 171 -6.43 -17.56 -10.80
CA ALA A 171 -5.89 -17.78 -9.45
C ALA A 171 -6.05 -16.52 -8.56
N ALA A 172 -5.80 -15.33 -9.12
CA ALA A 172 -6.01 -14.08 -8.40
C ALA A 172 -7.50 -13.83 -8.03
N ALA A 173 -8.43 -14.33 -8.85
CA ALA A 173 -9.86 -14.24 -8.57
C ALA A 173 -10.30 -15.18 -7.43
N THR A 174 -9.68 -16.37 -7.31
CA THR A 174 -10.00 -17.31 -6.22
C THR A 174 -9.44 -16.86 -4.87
N ASP A 175 -8.27 -16.23 -4.84
CA ASP A 175 -7.67 -15.71 -3.60
C ASP A 175 -8.46 -14.53 -3.03
N ALA A 176 -9.09 -13.72 -3.90
CA ALA A 176 -9.97 -12.63 -3.49
C ALA A 176 -11.27 -13.13 -2.81
N ASP A 177 -11.82 -14.27 -3.26
CA ASP A 177 -13.05 -14.86 -2.70
C ASP A 177 -12.79 -15.59 -1.36
N ALA A 178 -11.58 -16.15 -1.18
CA ALA A 178 -11.15 -16.76 0.08
C ALA A 178 -10.91 -15.72 1.19
N ALA A 179 -10.38 -14.54 0.85
CA ALA A 179 -10.13 -13.47 1.80
C ALA A 179 -11.43 -12.87 2.39
N ASP A 180 -12.53 -12.90 1.64
CA ASP A 180 -13.85 -12.45 2.12
C ASP A 180 -14.52 -13.49 3.06
N CYS A 181 -14.07 -14.75 3.08
CA CYS A 181 -14.65 -15.80 3.92
C CYS A 181 -14.13 -15.82 5.36
N GLU A 182 -12.89 -15.38 5.63
CA GLU A 182 -12.33 -15.35 7.00
C GLU A 182 -12.99 -14.28 7.91
N SER A 183 -13.74 -13.34 7.34
CA SER A 183 -14.51 -12.34 8.09
C SER A 183 -15.85 -12.86 8.65
N CYS A 184 -16.27 -14.09 8.35
CA CYS A 184 -17.62 -14.58 8.67
C CYS A 184 -17.71 -15.53 9.89
N LEU A 185 -16.60 -15.87 10.57
CA LEU A 185 -16.61 -16.87 11.65
C LEU A 185 -16.38 -16.34 13.07
N ASP A 186 -16.27 -15.03 13.29
CA ASP A 186 -16.15 -14.44 14.63
C ASP A 186 -17.42 -13.65 15.01
N GLY A 187 -18.55 -14.36 15.12
CA GLY A 187 -19.85 -13.72 15.30
C GLY A 187 -21.00 -14.62 15.73
N ALA A 188 -20.75 -15.66 16.53
CA ALA A 188 -21.81 -16.43 17.17
C ALA A 188 -21.58 -16.52 18.69
N THR A 189 -21.89 -15.43 19.37
CA THR A 189 -22.16 -15.40 20.81
C THR A 189 -23.31 -16.32 21.18
N PHE A 190 -23.08 -17.29 22.07
CA PHE A 190 -24.14 -17.85 22.91
C PHE A 190 -23.85 -17.45 24.36
N SER A 191 -24.21 -16.22 24.73
CA SER A 191 -24.32 -15.82 26.13
C SER A 191 -25.65 -16.32 26.67
N SER A 192 -25.57 -17.33 27.54
CA SER A 192 -26.66 -17.78 28.41
C SER A 192 -27.10 -16.62 29.31
N ILE A 193 -28.20 -15.96 28.95
CA ILE A 193 -28.98 -15.10 29.85
C ILE A 193 -29.94 -16.02 30.59
N SER A 194 -29.70 -16.24 31.88
CA SER A 194 -30.69 -16.82 32.78
C SER A 194 -31.66 -15.72 33.20
N ASP A 195 -32.93 -15.91 32.83
CA ASP A 195 -34.09 -15.09 33.23
C ASP A 195 -34.27 -15.01 34.75
N PRO A 196 -34.62 -13.83 35.30
CA PRO A 196 -35.36 -13.72 36.54
C PRO A 196 -36.79 -13.25 36.26
N ALA A 197 -37.80 -14.10 36.50
CA ALA A 197 -39.20 -13.69 36.55
C ALA A 197 -39.84 -14.11 37.88
N HIS A 198 -40.48 -13.13 38.50
CA HIS A 198 -40.98 -13.07 39.87
C HIS A 198 -42.43 -13.61 39.98
N ALA A 199 -42.73 -14.24 41.13
CA ALA A 199 -43.99 -14.25 41.90
C ALA A 199 -45.28 -14.94 41.37
N ALA A 200 -45.79 -15.91 42.15
CA ALA A 200 -47.03 -15.82 42.95
C ALA A 200 -47.47 -17.21 43.48
N GLY A 201 -47.74 -17.31 44.78
CA GLY A 201 -48.23 -18.51 45.47
C GLY A 201 -47.81 -18.56 46.92
#